data_AF-A0AAJ2U5T5-F1
#
_entry.id   AF-A0AAJ2U5T5-F1
#
_cell.length_a   1.000
_cell.length_b   1.000
_cell.length_c   1.000
_cell.angle_alpha   90.00
_cell.angle_beta   90.00
_cell.angle_gamma   90.00
#
_symmetry.space_group_name_H-M   'P 1'
#
loop_
_entity.id
_entity.type
_entity.pdbx_description
1 polymer ?
#
loop_
_entity_poly.entity_id
_entity_poly.type
_entity_poly.pdbx_seq_one_letter_code
_entity_poly.pdbx_strand_id
1 'polypeptide(L)'
;VKKTDQKIDLGGIAKGYAVEAISKWLRNHTNSRYGIVDGGGDMAMWSNGDKTWKIGVMDPFDEGKEIGSFTIQNGGVATSNIIYRSWMQEETKKHHILDGRTGMPAVTEIV
;
A
#
# COMPACT_ATOMS: atom_id res chain seq x y z
N VAL A 1 -24.71 -1.12 24.00
CA VAL A 1 -23.82 -1.41 22.85
C VAL A 1 -24.54 -0.95 21.58
N LYS A 2 -23.94 -0.10 20.74
CA LYS A 2 -24.54 0.29 19.45
C LYS A 2 -24.36 -0.86 18.45
N LYS A 3 -25.43 -1.22 17.73
CA LYS A 3 -25.42 -2.26 16.68
C LYS A 3 -25.83 -1.65 15.35
N THR A 4 -25.30 -2.18 14.24
CA THR A 4 -25.59 -1.74 12.87
C THR A 4 -25.47 -2.94 11.94
N ASP A 5 -26.26 -2.93 10.85
CA ASP A 5 -26.20 -3.95 9.78
C ASP A 5 -25.20 -3.56 8.69
N GLN A 6 -24.46 -2.46 8.87
CA GLN A 6 -23.45 -2.04 7.91
C GLN A 6 -22.27 -3.03 7.88
N LYS A 7 -21.81 -3.33 6.66
CA LYS A 7 -20.64 -4.16 6.41
C LYS A 7 -19.38 -3.33 6.53
N ILE A 8 -18.33 -3.93 7.08
CA ILE A 8 -16.99 -3.33 7.16
C ILE A 8 -16.12 -4.01 6.12
N ASP A 9 -15.46 -3.21 5.29
CA ASP A 9 -14.40 -3.64 4.39
C ASP A 9 -13.07 -3.06 4.88
N LEU A 10 -12.06 -3.91 5.02
CA LEU A 10 -10.70 -3.55 5.45
C LEU A 10 -9.71 -3.55 4.29
N GLY A 11 -10.16 -3.71 3.05
CA GLY A 11 -9.30 -3.86 1.87
C GLY A 11 -8.29 -2.72 1.68
N GLY A 12 -8.62 -1.51 2.13
CA GLY A 12 -7.72 -0.35 2.08
C GLY A 12 -6.69 -0.24 3.21
N ILE A 13 -6.73 -1.10 4.23
CA ILE A 13 -5.82 -1.01 5.41
C ILE A 13 -5.25 -2.35 5.86
N ALA A 14 -5.91 -3.46 5.57
CA ALA A 14 -5.57 -4.77 6.09
C ALA A 14 -4.15 -5.22 5.72
N LYS A 15 -3.71 -4.96 4.48
CA LYS A 15 -2.36 -5.32 4.02
C LYS A 15 -1.28 -4.57 4.79
N GLY A 16 -1.36 -3.24 4.83
CA GLY A 16 -0.44 -2.40 5.61
C GLY A 16 -0.37 -2.82 7.09
N TYR A 17 -1.52 -3.10 7.71
CA TYR A 17 -1.57 -3.61 9.08
C TYR A 17 -0.84 -4.95 9.23
N ALA A 18 -1.08 -5.91 8.32
CA ALA A 18 -0.44 -7.21 8.36
C ALA A 18 1.08 -7.11 8.19
N VAL A 19 1.55 -6.29 7.24
CA VAL A 19 2.96 -6.04 6.98
C VAL A 19 3.65 -5.41 8.19
N GLU A 20 3.00 -4.42 8.83
CA GLU A 20 3.50 -3.81 10.06
C GLU A 20 3.56 -4.83 11.22
N ALA A 21 2.51 -5.65 11.39
CA ALA A 21 2.46 -6.67 12.44
C ALA A 21 3.56 -7.72 12.27
N ILE A 22 3.80 -8.18 11.03
CA ILE A 22 4.89 -9.11 10.71
C ILE A 22 6.25 -8.46 10.99
N SER A 23 6.45 -7.21 10.57
CA SER A 23 7.69 -6.47 10.86
C SER A 23 7.94 -6.36 12.37
N LYS A 24 6.93 -6.00 13.17
CA LYS A 24 7.03 -5.96 14.64
C LYS A 24 7.37 -7.33 15.22
N TRP A 25 6.72 -8.39 14.73
CA TRP A 25 7.00 -9.74 15.19
C TRP A 25 8.45 -10.15 14.90
N LEU A 26 8.93 -9.92 13.68
CA LEU A 26 10.30 -10.21 13.27
C LEU A 26 11.33 -9.45 14.12
N ARG A 27 11.08 -8.17 14.39
CA ARG A 27 11.94 -7.33 15.24
C ARG A 27 12.06 -7.86 16.67
N ASN A 28 10.98 -8.41 17.21
CA ASN A 28 10.92 -8.86 18.59
C ASN A 28 11.39 -10.30 18.78
N HIS A 29 11.28 -11.15 17.75
CA HIS A 29 11.53 -12.59 17.85
C HIS A 29 12.78 -13.04 17.08
N THR A 30 13.47 -12.13 16.40
CA THR A 30 14.73 -12.40 15.73
C THR A 30 15.79 -11.40 16.17
N ASN A 31 17.07 -11.76 16.06
CA ASN A 31 18.19 -10.84 16.30
C ASN A 31 18.46 -9.92 15.09
N SER A 32 17.49 -9.74 14.19
CA SER A 32 17.64 -8.97 12.96
C SER A 32 17.76 -7.47 13.27
N ARG A 33 18.96 -6.93 13.05
CA ARG A 33 19.24 -5.49 13.23
C ARG A 33 18.53 -4.59 12.21
N TYR A 34 18.13 -5.15 11.07
CA TYR A 34 17.38 -4.47 10.03
C TYR A 34 16.55 -5.46 9.21
N GLY A 35 15.53 -4.98 8.51
CA GLY A 35 14.75 -5.78 7.59
C GLY A 35 13.66 -4.99 6.86
N ILE A 36 13.06 -5.65 5.86
CA ILE A 36 11.92 -5.16 5.08
C ILE A 36 10.92 -6.30 4.95
N VAL A 37 9.64 -5.98 5.09
CA VAL A 37 8.51 -6.84 4.72
C VAL A 37 7.77 -6.12 3.61
N ASP A 38 7.53 -6.81 2.49
CA ASP A 38 6.76 -6.30 1.34
C ASP A 38 5.56 -7.21 1.10
N GLY A 39 4.36 -6.63 1.20
CA GLY A 39 3.06 -7.24 0.99
C GLY A 39 2.40 -6.80 -0.32
N GLY A 40 3.16 -6.72 -1.41
CA GLY A 40 2.66 -6.33 -2.73
C GLY A 40 2.54 -4.81 -2.88
N GLY A 41 3.59 -4.09 -2.50
CA GLY A 41 3.69 -2.64 -2.54
C GLY A 41 3.35 -1.93 -1.22
N ASP A 42 2.72 -2.64 -0.27
CA ASP A 42 2.64 -2.24 1.13
C ASP A 42 3.89 -2.76 1.86
N MET A 43 4.75 -1.87 2.31
CA MET A 43 6.05 -2.19 2.87
C MET A 43 6.21 -1.66 4.30
N ALA A 44 6.95 -2.39 5.12
CA ALA A 44 7.45 -1.92 6.41
C ALA A 44 8.94 -2.24 6.53
N MET A 45 9.74 -1.24 6.89
CA MET A 45 11.19 -1.35 7.07
C MET A 45 11.63 -0.88 8.43
N TRP A 46 12.70 -1.50 8.93
CA TRP A 46 13.35 -1.10 10.17
C TRP A 46 14.86 -1.27 10.11
N SER A 47 15.60 -0.36 10.73
CA SER A 47 17.04 -0.43 11.00
C SER A 47 17.37 0.11 12.39
N ASN A 48 18.19 -0.63 13.14
CA ASN A 48 18.83 -0.17 14.39
C ASN A 48 20.25 0.39 14.15
N GLY A 49 20.54 0.88 12.95
CA GLY A 49 21.84 1.45 12.55
C GLY A 49 21.70 2.17 11.20
N ASP A 50 22.79 2.37 10.47
CA ASP A 50 22.77 3.26 9.29
C ASP A 50 22.23 2.62 8.00
N LYS A 51 21.72 1.39 8.06
CA LYS A 51 21.12 0.73 6.89
C LYS A 51 19.90 1.51 6.41
N THR A 52 19.91 1.88 5.13
CA THR A 52 18.78 2.48 4.43
C THR A 52 18.33 1.59 3.27
N TRP A 53 17.12 1.83 2.78
CA TRP A 53 16.51 1.21 1.62
C TRP A 53 16.28 2.27 0.55
N LYS A 54 16.73 1.97 -0.66
CA LYS A 54 16.32 2.70 -1.86
C LYS A 54 15.01 2.10 -2.34
N ILE A 55 13.94 2.88 -2.35
CA ILE A 55 12.61 2.48 -2.82
C ILE A 55 12.38 3.13 -4.18
N GLY A 56 12.15 2.29 -5.19
CA GLY A 56 11.79 2.72 -6.53
C GLY A 56 10.32 3.12 -6.61
N VAL A 57 10.04 4.15 -7.40
CA VAL A 57 8.70 4.53 -7.83
C VAL A 57 8.62 4.18 -9.31
N MET A 58 7.76 3.21 -9.64
CA MET A 58 7.61 2.70 -11.01
C MET A 58 6.60 3.54 -11.78
N ASP A 59 6.77 3.63 -13.10
CA ASP A 59 5.80 4.22 -14.00
C ASP A 59 4.49 3.41 -13.90
N PRO A 60 3.35 4.02 -13.54
CA PRO A 60 2.10 3.28 -13.39
C PRO A 60 1.59 2.69 -14.73
N PHE A 61 2.14 3.15 -15.87
CA PHE A 61 1.80 2.63 -17.20
C PHE A 61 2.87 1.68 -17.79
N ASP A 62 4.05 1.59 -17.16
CA ASP A 62 5.14 0.71 -17.58
C ASP A 62 5.95 0.23 -16.36
N GLU A 63 5.62 -0.96 -15.87
CA GLU A 63 6.29 -1.56 -14.71
C GLU A 63 7.78 -1.82 -14.92
N GLY A 64 8.29 -1.80 -16.16
CA GLY A 64 9.71 -1.93 -16.46
C GLY A 64 10.50 -0.64 -16.22
N LYS A 65 9.83 0.48 -15.95
CA LYS A 65 10.42 1.81 -15.91
C LYS A 65 10.33 2.44 -14.53
N GLU A 66 11.48 2.68 -13.89
CA GLU A 66 11.59 3.51 -12.68
C GLU A 66 11.48 4.99 -13.07
N ILE A 67 10.51 5.72 -12.52
CA ILE A 67 10.33 7.18 -12.75
C ILE A 67 10.94 8.03 -11.65
N GLY A 68 11.36 7.41 -10.55
CA GLY A 68 12.05 8.06 -9.45
C GLY A 68 12.34 7.09 -8.33
N SER A 69 13.06 7.56 -7.32
CA SER A 69 13.31 6.79 -6.11
C SER A 69 13.61 7.70 -4.94
N PHE A 70 13.41 7.16 -3.75
CA PHE A 70 13.77 7.83 -2.50
C PHE A 70 14.46 6.85 -1.56
N THR A 71 15.16 7.41 -0.57
CA THR A 71 15.83 6.63 0.47
C THR A 71 15.10 6.81 1.78
N ILE A 72 14.91 5.71 2.50
CA ILE A 72 14.25 5.67 3.80
C ILE A 72 14.98 4.67 4.69
N GLN A 73 14.97 4.90 6.00
CA GLN A 73 15.62 4.05 7.00
C GLN A 73 14.62 3.28 7.87
N ASN A 74 13.50 3.90 8.23
CA ASN A 74 12.51 3.29 9.10
C ASN A 74 11.15 3.81 8.68
N GLY A 75 10.13 2.97 8.68
CA GLY A 75 8.75 3.37 8.40
C GLY A 75 8.04 2.43 7.44
N GLY A 76 6.90 2.89 6.93
CA GLY A 76 6.11 2.16 5.95
C GLY A 76 5.95 2.95 4.66
N VAL A 77 5.75 2.22 3.56
CA VAL A 77 5.47 2.77 2.23
C VAL A 77 4.28 1.99 1.68
N ALA A 78 3.31 2.67 1.09
CA ALA A 78 2.18 2.03 0.43
C ALA A 78 1.82 2.80 -0.83
N THR A 79 1.44 2.08 -1.88
CA THR A 79 1.03 2.66 -3.16
C THR A 79 -0.39 2.26 -3.47
N SER A 80 -1.23 3.24 -3.80
CA SER A 80 -2.59 3.02 -4.32
C SER A 80 -2.65 3.61 -5.71
N ASN A 81 -3.30 2.91 -6.65
CA ASN A 81 -3.54 3.42 -8.00
C ASN A 81 -4.88 2.99 -8.55
N ILE A 82 -5.27 3.68 -9.62
CA ILE A 82 -6.52 3.44 -10.35
C ILE A 82 -6.36 2.48 -11.54
N ILE A 83 -5.16 1.92 -11.75
CA ILE A 83 -4.83 1.14 -12.96
C ILE A 83 -4.98 -0.36 -12.72
N TYR A 84 -4.32 -0.93 -11.69
CA TYR A 84 -4.22 -2.38 -11.54
C TYR A 84 -5.56 -3.08 -11.30
N ARG A 85 -6.44 -2.47 -10.51
CA ARG A 85 -7.77 -2.98 -10.20
C ARG A 85 -8.82 -2.07 -10.82
N SER A 86 -8.85 -2.11 -12.16
CA SER A 86 -9.78 -1.35 -13.00
C SER A 86 -10.54 -2.26 -13.97
N TRP A 87 -11.70 -1.80 -14.42
CA TRP A 87 -12.57 -2.50 -15.37
C TRP A 87 -13.33 -1.52 -16.25
N MET A 88 -13.85 -1.98 -17.38
CA MET A 88 -14.79 -1.23 -18.21
C MET A 88 -16.22 -1.50 -17.73
N GLN A 89 -16.99 -0.44 -17.53
CA GLN A 89 -18.43 -0.52 -17.31
C GLN A 89 -19.10 0.38 -18.35
N GLU A 90 -19.85 -0.23 -19.26
CA GLU A 90 -20.32 0.43 -20.48
C GLU A 90 -19.13 1.03 -21.25
N GLU A 91 -19.11 2.34 -21.46
CA GLU A 91 -18.02 3.06 -22.14
C GLU A 91 -17.06 3.75 -21.16
N THR A 92 -17.25 3.59 -19.85
CA THR A 92 -16.44 4.28 -18.82
C THR A 92 -15.51 3.30 -18.08
N LYS A 93 -14.23 3.67 -17.97
CA LYS A 93 -13.28 2.94 -17.11
C LYS A 93 -13.54 3.26 -15.64
N LYS A 94 -13.65 2.23 -14.80
CA LYS A 94 -13.85 2.31 -13.34
C LYS A 94 -12.70 1.63 -12.61
N HIS A 95 -12.53 1.94 -11.33
CA HIS A 95 -11.53 1.32 -10.45
C HIS A 95 -12.08 1.08 -9.04
N HIS A 96 -11.38 0.26 -8.27
CA HIS A 96 -11.83 -0.25 -6.98
C HIS A 96 -11.79 0.76 -5.80
N ILE A 97 -11.28 1.97 -6.01
CA ILE A 97 -11.16 2.99 -4.95
C ILE A 97 -12.43 3.84 -4.99
N LEU A 98 -13.20 3.82 -3.91
CA LEU A 98 -14.49 4.50 -3.81
C LEU A 98 -14.33 5.88 -3.16
N ASP A 99 -15.13 6.85 -3.61
CA ASP A 99 -15.36 8.09 -2.88
C ASP A 99 -16.38 7.84 -1.77
N GLY A 100 -15.95 7.98 -0.51
CA GLY A 100 -16.80 7.72 0.66
C GLY A 100 -18.03 8.63 0.78
N ARG A 101 -18.10 9.73 0.03
CA ARG A 101 -19.26 10.64 -0.01
C ARG A 101 -20.35 10.16 -0.95
N THR A 102 -19.97 9.47 -2.02
CA THR A 102 -20.88 9.07 -3.11
C THR A 102 -21.12 7.57 -3.16
N GLY A 103 -20.21 6.77 -2.61
CA GLY A 103 -20.20 5.31 -2.73
C GLY A 103 -19.81 4.80 -4.11
N MET A 104 -19.43 5.69 -5.03
CA MET A 104 -19.03 5.38 -6.41
C MET A 104 -17.51 5.36 -6.53
N PRO A 105 -16.94 4.71 -7.57
CA PRO A 105 -15.52 4.87 -7.89
C PRO A 105 -15.13 6.35 -7.97
N ALA A 106 -14.02 6.72 -7.32
CA ALA A 106 -13.56 8.10 -7.27
C ALA A 106 -13.26 8.62 -8.69
N VAL A 107 -13.53 9.90 -8.95
CA VAL A 107 -13.13 10.55 -10.21
C VAL A 107 -11.87 11.35 -9.91
N THR A 108 -10.75 10.93 -10.50
CA THR A 108 -9.44 11.56 -10.27
C THR A 108 -8.53 11.38 -11.48
N GLU A 109 -7.64 12.34 -11.70
CA GLU A 109 -6.56 12.26 -12.69
C GLU A 109 -5.27 11.70 -12.07
N ILE A 110 -5.26 11.47 -10.76
CA ILE A 110 -4.12 10.88 -10.04
C ILE A 110 -4.10 9.38 -10.33
N VAL A 111 -2.95 8.93 -10.84
CA VAL A 111 -2.62 7.52 -11.07
C VAL A 111 -1.75 6.97 -9.96
#